data_AF-A0A7Y4ABH6-F1
#
_entry.id   AF-A0A7Y4ABH6-F1
#
_cell.length_a   1.000
_cell.length_b   1.000
_cell.length_c   1.000
_cell.angle_alpha   90.00
_cell.angle_beta   90.00
_cell.angle_gamma   90.00
#
_symmetry.space_group_name_H-M   'P 1'
#
loop_
_entity.id
_entity.type
_entity.pdbx_description
1 polymer ?
#
loop_
_entity_poly.entity_id
_entity_poly.type
_entity_poly.pdbx_seq_one_letter_code
_entity_poly.pdbx_strand_id
1 'polypeptide(L)'
;MARSKSDISNSAIRIFLQEVGKFYDEARGYEPFGPKVAQKDELLEFFNYQCCFCGGEINRKSLSQDHLIPMNKSALGLHAWGNVVPCCSPCNNQKQQKPWKEFMHIKAGSDAKSRISKVEAFVKSKKYDPTLNLHEYADNLYEDVGQVAMTLINLRYKQAQDGIKKLLE
;
A
#
# COMPACT_ATOMS: atom_id res chain seq x y z
N MET A 1 14.32 -17.35 1.81
CA MET A 1 13.61 -17.64 0.54
C MET A 1 14.32 -16.87 -0.56
N ALA A 2 14.69 -17.51 -1.67
CA ALA A 2 15.29 -16.80 -2.80
C ALA A 2 14.26 -15.80 -3.33
N ARG A 3 14.62 -14.50 -3.38
CA ARG A 3 13.74 -13.49 -3.97
C ARG A 3 13.57 -13.81 -5.45
N SER A 4 12.33 -14.03 -5.85
CA SER A 4 11.92 -14.40 -7.21
C SER A 4 11.83 -13.17 -8.12
N LYS A 5 11.74 -13.38 -9.44
CA LYS A 5 11.36 -12.32 -10.43
C LYS A 5 10.14 -11.52 -9.94
N SER A 6 9.16 -12.21 -9.35
CA SER A 6 7.94 -11.59 -8.86
C SER A 6 8.17 -10.63 -7.69
N ASP A 7 9.16 -10.89 -6.81
CA ASP A 7 9.46 -10.03 -5.66
C ASP A 7 10.06 -8.68 -6.08
N ILE A 8 10.95 -8.70 -7.07
CA ILE A 8 11.54 -7.48 -7.65
C ILE A 8 10.42 -6.67 -8.32
N SER A 9 9.61 -7.33 -9.14
CA SER A 9 8.52 -6.69 -9.88
C SER A 9 7.45 -6.10 -8.94
N ASN A 10 7.07 -6.85 -7.89
CA ASN A 10 6.18 -6.36 -6.83
C ASN A 10 6.77 -5.16 -6.07
N SER A 11 8.09 -5.13 -5.86
CA SER A 11 8.75 -3.98 -5.22
C SER A 11 8.67 -2.74 -6.10
N ALA A 12 8.87 -2.89 -7.42
CA ALA A 12 8.71 -1.79 -8.37
C ALA A 12 7.28 -1.26 -8.41
N ILE A 13 6.26 -2.14 -8.40
CA ILE A 13 4.86 -1.72 -8.28
C ILE A 13 4.63 -0.87 -7.03
N ARG A 14 5.15 -1.28 -5.87
CA ARG A 14 4.97 -0.51 -4.63
C ARG A 14 5.60 0.87 -4.71
N ILE A 15 6.80 0.99 -5.28
CA ILE A 15 7.46 2.29 -5.50
C ILE A 15 6.62 3.14 -6.44
N PHE A 16 6.17 2.58 -7.57
CA PHE A 16 5.32 3.26 -8.54
C PHE A 16 4.04 3.81 -7.89
N LEU A 17 3.31 2.99 -7.13
CA LEU A 17 2.08 3.41 -6.44
C LEU A 17 2.33 4.45 -5.33
N GLN A 18 3.54 4.49 -4.74
CA GLN A 18 3.92 5.55 -3.82
C GLN A 18 4.17 6.87 -4.56
N GLU A 19 4.92 6.85 -5.66
CA GLU A 19 5.20 8.07 -6.44
C GLU A 19 3.93 8.64 -7.08
N VAL A 20 3.08 7.78 -7.67
CA VAL A 20 1.77 8.19 -8.17
C VAL A 20 0.90 8.73 -7.04
N GLY A 21 0.95 8.12 -5.86
CA GLY A 21 0.24 8.59 -4.66
C GLY A 21 0.62 10.01 -4.25
N LYS A 22 1.92 10.33 -4.25
CA LYS A 22 2.42 11.68 -3.95
C LYS A 22 1.89 12.71 -4.94
N PHE A 23 2.06 12.44 -6.23
CA PHE A 23 1.56 13.33 -7.29
C PHE A 23 0.03 13.49 -7.22
N TYR A 24 -0.68 12.41 -6.90
CA TYR A 24 -2.14 12.43 -6.76
C TYR A 24 -2.61 13.29 -5.59
N ASP A 25 -1.88 13.30 -4.47
CA ASP A 25 -2.14 14.23 -3.36
C ASP A 25 -1.87 15.68 -3.77
N GLU A 26 -0.72 15.96 -4.40
CA GLU A 26 -0.35 17.30 -4.89
C GLU A 26 -1.38 17.86 -5.88
N ALA A 27 -1.77 17.06 -6.87
CA ALA A 27 -2.74 17.45 -7.89
C ALA A 27 -4.12 17.81 -7.32
N ARG A 28 -4.45 17.30 -6.13
CA ARG A 28 -5.71 17.59 -5.41
C ARG A 28 -5.54 18.68 -4.34
N GLY A 29 -4.36 19.29 -4.25
CA GLY A 29 -4.06 20.39 -3.33
C GLY A 29 -3.67 19.96 -1.92
N TYR A 30 -3.23 18.71 -1.74
CA TYR A 30 -2.73 18.20 -0.47
C TYR A 30 -1.21 18.11 -0.49
N GLU A 31 -0.59 18.33 0.68
CA GLU A 31 0.78 17.86 0.88
C GLU A 31 0.80 16.32 0.85
N PRO A 32 1.71 15.68 0.08
CA PRO A 32 1.80 14.24 -0.02
C PRO A 32 1.77 13.53 1.33
N PHE A 33 0.92 12.51 1.45
CA PHE A 33 0.89 11.68 2.65
C PHE A 33 2.23 10.93 2.82
N GLY A 34 2.81 11.02 4.01
CA GLY A 34 4.12 10.46 4.33
C GLY A 34 4.34 10.29 5.82
N PRO A 35 5.60 10.08 6.27
CA PRO A 35 5.91 9.73 7.65
C PRO A 35 5.92 10.94 8.62
N LYS A 36 5.07 11.95 8.38
CA LYS A 36 5.03 13.19 9.18
C LYS A 36 4.14 13.04 10.40
N VAL A 37 4.58 13.58 11.54
CA VAL A 37 3.82 13.53 12.81
C VAL A 37 2.49 14.26 12.67
N ALA A 38 2.48 15.46 12.09
CA ALA A 38 1.26 16.24 11.88
C ALA A 38 0.20 15.49 11.06
N GLN A 39 0.61 14.78 10.00
CA GLN A 39 -0.30 14.00 9.17
C GLN A 39 -0.87 12.79 9.92
N LYS A 40 -0.09 12.16 10.80
CA LYS A 40 -0.58 11.09 11.69
C LYS A 40 -1.58 11.61 12.71
N ASP A 41 -1.31 12.79 13.27
CA ASP A 41 -2.20 13.44 14.24
C ASP A 41 -3.53 13.82 13.56
N GLU A 42 -3.50 14.43 12.38
CA GLU A 42 -4.70 14.73 11.58
C GLU A 42 -5.52 13.46 11.27
N LEU A 43 -4.84 12.36 10.91
CA LEU A 43 -5.48 11.08 10.65
C LEU A 43 -6.15 10.52 11.90
N LEU A 44 -5.47 10.55 13.05
CA LEU A 44 -6.03 10.08 14.33
C LEU A 44 -7.21 10.95 14.78
N GLU A 45 -7.09 12.27 14.67
CA GLU A 45 -8.13 13.23 15.06
C GLU A 45 -9.42 13.02 14.28
N PHE A 46 -9.34 12.87 12.94
CA PHE A 46 -10.53 12.58 12.12
C PHE A 46 -11.27 11.31 12.60
N PHE A 47 -10.52 10.31 13.04
CA PHE A 47 -11.07 9.05 13.53
C PHE A 47 -11.37 9.02 15.03
N ASN A 48 -11.25 10.15 15.74
CA ASN A 48 -11.43 10.27 17.19
C ASN A 48 -10.50 9.33 17.98
N TYR A 49 -9.25 9.17 17.53
CA TYR A 49 -8.29 8.25 18.16
C TYR A 49 -8.81 6.81 18.26
N GLN A 50 -9.60 6.37 17.28
CA GLN A 50 -10.13 5.02 17.20
C GLN A 50 -9.67 4.32 15.92
N CYS A 51 -9.44 3.01 16.02
CA CYS A 51 -9.25 2.15 14.87
C CYS A 51 -10.46 2.26 13.94
N CYS A 52 -10.24 2.57 12.67
CA CYS A 52 -11.34 2.72 11.71
C CYS A 52 -12.19 1.44 11.62
N PHE A 53 -11.56 0.26 11.69
CA PHE A 53 -12.22 -1.03 11.56
C PHE A 53 -12.98 -1.47 12.83
N CYS A 54 -12.28 -1.65 13.97
CA CYS A 54 -12.90 -2.23 15.17
C CYS A 54 -13.33 -1.22 16.23
N GLY A 55 -12.91 0.03 16.13
CA GLY A 55 -13.24 1.05 17.12
C GLY A 55 -12.43 1.09 18.40
N GLY A 56 -11.54 0.12 18.60
CA GLY A 56 -10.60 0.17 19.72
C GLY A 56 -9.78 1.44 19.69
N GLU A 57 -9.53 2.02 20.86
CA GLU A 57 -8.72 3.23 21.02
C GLU A 57 -7.29 3.00 20.52
N ILE A 58 -6.77 3.98 19.79
CA ILE A 58 -5.42 4.01 19.27
C ILE A 58 -4.83 5.41 19.45
N ASN A 59 -3.52 5.47 19.67
CA ASN A 59 -2.78 6.73 19.76
C ASN A 59 -1.52 6.61 18.89
N ARG A 60 -0.68 7.65 18.87
CA ARG A 60 0.57 7.65 18.08
C ARG A 60 1.47 6.42 18.29
N LYS A 61 1.49 5.82 19.48
CA LYS A 61 2.32 4.64 19.79
C LYS A 61 1.71 3.33 19.30
N SER A 62 0.37 3.24 19.26
CA SER A 62 -0.37 2.03 18.83
C SER A 62 -0.94 2.14 17.42
N LEU A 63 -0.79 3.29 16.76
CA LEU A 63 -1.24 3.56 15.40
C LEU A 63 -0.54 2.63 14.40
N SER A 64 -1.34 1.86 13.69
CA SER A 64 -1.00 1.23 12.42
C SER A 64 -1.73 1.94 11.29
N GLN A 65 -1.16 1.92 10.09
CA GLN A 65 -1.75 2.51 8.89
C GLN A 65 -2.07 1.40 7.92
N ASP A 66 -3.30 1.39 7.40
CA ASP A 66 -3.78 0.40 6.43
C ASP A 66 -4.28 1.13 5.18
N HIS A 67 -4.26 0.43 4.05
CA HIS A 67 -4.77 0.90 2.77
C HIS A 67 -6.12 0.27 2.48
N LEU A 68 -7.16 1.09 2.34
CA LEU A 68 -8.51 0.64 2.01
C LEU A 68 -8.51 -0.20 0.73
N ILE A 69 -7.87 0.32 -0.32
CA ILE A 69 -7.49 -0.39 -1.53
C ILE A 69 -6.04 -0.83 -1.37
N PRO A 70 -5.74 -2.15 -1.38
CA PRO A 70 -4.39 -2.60 -1.12
C PRO A 70 -3.35 -2.19 -2.17
N MET A 71 -2.11 -1.95 -1.71
CA MET A 71 -0.97 -1.59 -2.57
C MET A 71 -0.30 -2.83 -3.19
N ASN A 72 -0.94 -3.45 -4.16
CA ASN A 72 -0.42 -4.63 -4.84
C ASN A 72 -0.74 -4.59 -6.35
N LYS A 73 -0.20 -5.55 -7.11
CA LYS A 73 -0.38 -5.64 -8.57
C LYS A 73 -1.86 -5.72 -9.00
N SER A 74 -2.72 -6.39 -8.24
CA SER A 74 -4.11 -6.63 -8.66
C SER A 74 -5.09 -5.53 -8.27
N ALA A 75 -4.81 -4.77 -7.21
CA ALA A 75 -5.72 -3.73 -6.70
C ALA A 75 -5.22 -2.31 -6.93
N LEU A 76 -3.90 -2.12 -7.10
CA LEU A 76 -3.25 -0.84 -7.45
C LEU A 76 -3.65 0.36 -6.57
N GLY A 77 -3.93 0.13 -5.29
CA GLY A 77 -4.22 1.21 -4.35
C GLY A 77 -3.00 2.10 -4.10
N LEU A 78 -3.22 3.41 -3.97
CA LEU A 78 -2.15 4.39 -3.77
C LEU A 78 -1.79 4.58 -2.30
N HIS A 79 -0.53 4.95 -2.02
CA HIS A 79 -0.17 5.51 -0.72
C HIS A 79 -0.49 7.01 -0.71
N ALA A 80 -1.75 7.35 -0.45
CA ALA A 80 -2.25 8.72 -0.58
C ALA A 80 -3.36 9.03 0.44
N TRP A 81 -3.62 10.32 0.66
CA TRP A 81 -4.76 10.76 1.47
C TRP A 81 -6.08 10.19 0.93
N GLY A 82 -6.90 9.68 1.86
CA GLY A 82 -8.19 9.04 1.56
C GLY A 82 -8.11 7.53 1.34
N ASN A 83 -6.95 6.98 0.93
CA ASN A 83 -6.74 5.53 0.92
C ASN A 83 -6.09 5.02 2.21
N VAL A 84 -5.20 5.81 2.80
CA VAL A 84 -4.55 5.47 4.08
C VAL A 84 -5.47 5.82 5.25
N VAL A 85 -5.76 4.84 6.11
CA VAL A 85 -6.63 4.99 7.30
C VAL A 85 -5.93 4.52 8.58
N PRO A 86 -6.30 5.06 9.75
CA PRO A 86 -5.71 4.65 11.01
C PRO A 86 -6.39 3.38 11.52
N CYS A 87 -5.61 2.40 11.94
CA CYS A 87 -6.11 1.17 12.51
C CYS A 87 -5.19 0.65 13.62
N CYS A 88 -5.65 -0.35 14.37
CA CYS A 88 -4.78 -1.10 15.28
C CYS A 88 -4.07 -2.24 14.53
N SER A 89 -2.88 -2.62 14.98
CA SER A 89 -2.09 -3.71 14.37
C SER A 89 -2.85 -5.04 14.21
N PRO A 90 -3.70 -5.49 15.17
CA PRO A 90 -4.50 -6.69 14.99
C PRO A 90 -5.47 -6.60 13.80
N CYS A 91 -6.10 -5.45 13.56
CA CYS A 91 -7.01 -5.30 12.43
C CYS A 91 -6.25 -5.26 11.11
N ASN A 92 -5.14 -4.53 11.03
CA ASN A 92 -4.28 -4.50 9.84
C ASN A 92 -3.85 -5.91 9.43
N ASN A 93 -3.33 -6.68 10.40
CA ASN A 93 -2.87 -8.06 10.19
C ASN A 93 -3.99 -9.03 9.79
N GLN A 94 -5.24 -8.77 10.18
CA GLN A 94 -6.41 -9.57 9.82
C GLN A 94 -7.00 -9.18 8.46
N LYS A 95 -7.05 -7.88 8.14
CA LYS A 95 -7.57 -7.38 6.86
C LYS A 95 -6.68 -7.83 5.71
N GLN A 96 -5.39 -7.55 5.80
CA GLN A 96 -4.44 -7.81 4.71
C GLN A 96 -4.97 -7.25 3.37
N GLN A 97 -5.10 -8.11 2.36
CA GLN A 97 -5.54 -7.79 1.01
C GLN A 97 -7.07 -7.83 0.83
N LYS A 98 -7.84 -8.10 1.89
CA LYS A 98 -9.30 -8.25 1.80
C LYS A 98 -9.99 -6.91 1.51
N PRO A 99 -11.12 -6.91 0.78
CA PRO A 99 -11.96 -5.73 0.62
C PRO A 99 -12.36 -5.15 1.98
N TRP A 100 -12.08 -3.86 2.18
CA TRP A 100 -12.23 -3.23 3.49
C TRP A 100 -13.68 -3.23 4.00
N LYS A 101 -14.68 -3.08 3.11
CA LYS A 101 -16.10 -3.11 3.49
C LYS A 101 -16.51 -4.47 4.04
N GLU A 102 -16.13 -5.55 3.37
CA GLU A 102 -16.38 -6.92 3.83
C GLU A 102 -15.69 -7.18 5.17
N PHE A 103 -14.42 -6.77 5.29
CA PHE A 103 -13.68 -6.89 6.54
C PHE A 103 -14.36 -6.12 7.68
N MET A 104 -14.89 -4.93 7.41
CA MET A 104 -15.63 -4.15 8.41
C MET A 104 -16.92 -4.82 8.87
N HIS A 105 -17.68 -5.42 7.96
CA HIS A 105 -18.88 -6.18 8.34
C HIS A 105 -18.55 -7.31 9.32
N ILE A 106 -17.43 -7.99 9.11
CA ILE A 106 -16.95 -9.05 10.01
C ILE A 106 -16.43 -8.44 11.33
N LYS A 107 -15.65 -7.36 11.26
CA LYS A 107 -14.90 -6.86 12.41
C LYS A 107 -15.71 -5.98 13.37
N ALA A 108 -16.62 -5.18 12.83
CA ALA A 108 -17.40 -4.20 13.59
C ALA A 108 -18.80 -4.69 13.97
N GLY A 109 -19.28 -5.80 13.39
CA GLY A 109 -20.61 -6.34 13.67
C GLY A 109 -21.71 -5.29 13.48
N SER A 110 -22.46 -4.99 14.55
CA SER A 110 -23.54 -4.00 14.54
C SER A 110 -23.06 -2.59 14.14
N ASP A 111 -21.82 -2.24 14.47
CA ASP A 111 -21.26 -0.91 14.21
C ASP A 111 -20.74 -0.76 12.77
N ALA A 112 -20.78 -1.81 11.95
CA ALA A 112 -20.22 -1.77 10.60
C ALA A 112 -20.79 -0.61 9.76
N LYS A 113 -22.10 -0.34 9.84
CA LYS A 113 -22.73 0.74 9.07
C LYS A 113 -22.18 2.13 9.43
N SER A 114 -22.09 2.44 10.72
CA SER A 114 -21.60 3.74 11.18
C SER A 114 -20.12 3.92 10.85
N ARG A 115 -19.33 2.85 10.98
CA ARG A 115 -17.90 2.88 10.67
C ARG A 115 -17.61 2.98 9.18
N ILE A 116 -18.33 2.24 8.33
CA ILE A 116 -18.24 2.37 6.87
C ILE A 116 -18.56 3.81 6.47
N SER A 117 -19.64 4.39 7.00
CA SER A 117 -20.02 5.77 6.74
C SER A 117 -18.91 6.76 7.13
N LYS A 118 -18.21 6.53 8.25
CA LYS A 118 -17.08 7.37 8.69
C LYS A 118 -15.88 7.26 7.75
N VAL A 119 -15.56 6.05 7.28
CA VAL A 119 -14.49 5.83 6.29
C VAL A 119 -14.85 6.47 4.94
N GLU A 120 -16.09 6.33 4.47
CA GLU A 120 -16.54 6.96 3.22
C GLU A 120 -16.53 8.49 3.32
N ALA A 121 -16.90 9.04 4.47
CA ALA A 121 -16.79 10.47 4.74
C ALA A 121 -15.34 10.97 4.68
N PHE A 122 -14.38 10.17 5.18
CA PHE A 122 -12.95 10.46 5.06
C PHE A 122 -12.46 10.42 3.61
N VAL A 123 -12.78 9.36 2.87
CA VAL A 123 -12.44 9.19 1.46
C VAL A 123 -12.96 10.38 0.65
N LYS A 124 -14.21 10.77 0.88
CA LYS A 124 -14.86 11.92 0.24
C LYS A 124 -14.23 13.25 0.63
N SER A 125 -13.93 13.48 1.92
CA SER A 125 -13.32 14.73 2.39
C SER A 125 -11.91 14.92 1.86
N LYS A 126 -11.19 13.82 1.64
CA LYS A 126 -9.88 13.78 0.99
C LYS A 126 -9.95 13.70 -0.54
N LYS A 127 -11.14 13.75 -1.15
CA LYS A 127 -11.37 13.70 -2.61
C LYS A 127 -10.69 12.51 -3.29
N TYR A 128 -10.59 11.36 -2.62
CA TYR A 128 -9.92 10.18 -3.17
C TYR A 128 -10.87 9.41 -4.08
N ASP A 129 -10.46 9.20 -5.33
CA ASP A 129 -11.22 8.47 -6.33
C ASP A 129 -10.71 7.02 -6.44
N PRO A 130 -11.50 6.03 -5.97
CA PRO A 130 -11.12 4.62 -6.05
C PRO A 130 -11.17 4.06 -7.47
N THR A 131 -11.68 4.81 -8.45
CA THR A 131 -11.82 4.36 -9.85
C THR A 131 -10.62 4.66 -10.72
N LEU A 132 -9.58 5.33 -10.19
CA LEU A 132 -8.33 5.56 -10.90
C LEU A 132 -7.75 4.24 -11.42
N ASN A 133 -7.70 4.11 -12.74
CA ASN A 133 -7.22 2.89 -13.38
C ASN A 133 -5.77 3.06 -13.84
N LEU A 134 -4.87 2.24 -13.29
CA LEU A 134 -3.44 2.24 -13.59
C LEU A 134 -2.95 0.90 -14.17
N HIS A 135 -3.86 -0.03 -14.50
CA HIS A 135 -3.49 -1.41 -14.84
C HIS A 135 -2.55 -1.48 -16.03
N GLU A 136 -2.83 -0.74 -17.11
CA GLU A 136 -1.97 -0.72 -18.29
C GLU A 136 -0.52 -0.36 -17.95
N TYR A 137 -0.30 0.72 -17.21
CA TYR A 137 1.04 1.18 -16.83
C TYR A 137 1.71 0.25 -15.81
N ALA A 138 0.95 -0.24 -14.83
CA ALA A 138 1.45 -1.09 -13.78
C ALA A 138 1.83 -2.48 -14.30
N ASP A 139 1.03 -3.07 -15.19
CA ASP A 139 1.30 -4.38 -15.77
C ASP A 139 2.56 -4.34 -16.66
N ASN A 140 2.68 -3.31 -17.50
CA ASN A 140 3.91 -3.09 -18.29
C ASN A 140 5.14 -2.95 -17.38
N LEU A 141 5.07 -2.10 -16.35
CA LEU A 141 6.17 -1.93 -15.39
C LEU A 141 6.55 -3.24 -14.71
N TYR A 142 5.56 -4.03 -14.29
CA TYR A 142 5.78 -5.31 -13.63
C TYR A 142 6.55 -6.29 -14.53
N GLU A 143 6.14 -6.38 -15.80
CA GLU A 143 6.77 -7.28 -16.77
C GLU A 143 8.19 -6.83 -17.14
N ASP A 144 8.35 -5.54 -17.46
CA ASP A 144 9.61 -4.93 -17.89
C ASP A 144 10.68 -5.04 -16.82
N VAL A 145 10.38 -4.62 -15.59
CA VAL A 145 11.34 -4.66 -14.48
C VAL A 145 11.74 -6.11 -14.19
N GLY A 146 10.78 -7.03 -14.19
CA GLY A 146 11.06 -8.44 -13.98
C GLY A 146 11.99 -9.01 -15.07
N GLN A 147 11.76 -8.66 -16.33
CA GLN A 147 12.58 -9.15 -17.45
C GLN A 147 13.99 -8.55 -17.43
N VAL A 148 14.11 -7.24 -17.23
CA VAL A 148 15.40 -6.54 -17.15
C VAL A 148 16.23 -7.08 -15.99
N ALA A 149 15.64 -7.22 -14.80
CA ALA A 149 16.34 -7.73 -13.62
C ALA A 149 16.88 -9.15 -13.84
N MET A 150 16.06 -10.06 -14.36
CA MET A 150 16.50 -11.43 -14.64
C MET A 150 17.57 -11.51 -15.71
N THR A 151 17.50 -10.65 -16.74
CA THR A 151 18.54 -10.57 -17.78
C THR A 151 19.89 -10.19 -17.17
N LEU A 152 19.91 -9.16 -16.32
CA LEU A 152 21.13 -8.70 -15.65
C LEU A 152 21.68 -9.73 -14.66
N ILE A 153 20.80 -10.39 -13.87
CA ILE A 153 21.20 -11.44 -12.94
C ILE A 153 21.84 -12.60 -13.69
N ASN A 154 21.22 -13.07 -14.78
CA ASN A 154 21.75 -14.17 -15.58
C ASN A 154 23.10 -13.82 -16.23
N LEU A 155 23.25 -12.57 -16.70
CA LEU A 155 24.52 -12.09 -17.24
C LEU A 155 25.64 -12.12 -16.20
N ARG A 156 25.38 -11.59 -14.99
CA ARG A 156 26.36 -11.57 -13.89
C ARG A 156 26.64 -12.97 -13.36
N TYR A 157 25.63 -13.84 -13.33
CA TYR A 157 25.78 -15.24 -12.96
C TYR A 157 26.73 -15.96 -13.91
N LYS A 158 26.56 -15.81 -15.23
CA LYS A 158 27.46 -16.41 -16.23
C LYS A 158 28.90 -15.92 -16.07
N GLN A 159 29.09 -14.61 -15.88
CA GLN A 159 30.41 -14.03 -15.63
C GLN A 159 31.07 -14.60 -14.36
N ALA A 160 30.31 -14.78 -13.29
CA ALA A 160 30.79 -15.38 -12.05
C ALA A 160 31.15 -16.87 -12.25
N GLN A 161 30.34 -17.64 -12.98
CA GLN A 161 30.64 -19.03 -13.32
C GLN A 161 31.96 -19.15 -14.08
N ASP A 162 32.18 -18.32 -15.10
CA ASP A 162 33.40 -18.34 -15.90
C ASP A 162 34.62 -17.96 -15.05
N GLY A 163 34.49 -16.99 -14.14
CA GLY A 163 35.55 -16.62 -13.20
C GLY A 163 35.89 -17.74 -12.22
N ILE A 164 34.88 -18.44 -11.69
CA ILE A 164 35.08 -19.57 -10.77
C ILE A 164 35.78 -20.74 -11.48
N LYS A 165 35.39 -21.07 -12.71
CA LYS A 165 36.04 -22.14 -13.49
C LYS A 165 37.52 -21.87 -13.69
N LYS A 166 37.87 -20.65 -14.11
CA LYS A 166 39.27 -20.22 -14.29
C LYS A 166 40.10 -20.25 -13.00
N LEU A 167 39.47 -20.10 -11.83
CA LEU A 167 40.16 -20.17 -10.54
C LEU A 167 40.44 -21.61 -10.09
N LEU A 168 39.61 -22.56 -10.53
CA LEU A 168 39.68 -23.98 -10.14
C LEU A 168 40.49 -24.84 -11.13
N GLU A 169 40.82 -24.29 -12.29
CA GLU A 169 41.79 -24.83 -13.26
C GLU A 169 43.23 -24.54 -12.83
#